data_AF-A0A414PSJ5-F1
#
_entry.id   AF-A0A414PSJ5-F1
#
_cell.length_a   1.000
_cell.length_b   1.000
_cell.length_c   1.000
_cell.angle_alpha   90.00
_cell.angle_beta   90.00
_cell.angle_gamma   90.00
#
_symmetry.space_group_name_H-M   'P 1'
#
loop_
_entity.id
_entity.type
_entity.pdbx_description
1 polymer ?
#
loop_
_entity_poly.entity_id
_entity_poly.type
_entity_poly.pdbx_seq_one_letter_code
_entity_poly.pdbx_strand_id
1 'polypeptide(L)'
;MKKYMCEVCGYVYDPAVGDIEHGIPAGTPFESLPEDWLCPPCGVSKDHFSEVVEHNTSEKDLYVCEVCGYVYDPAVGDVEHGIPAGTPFAEISEEWVCPPCGAGKNHFSKMKF
;
A
#
# COMPACT_ATOMS: atom_id res chain seq x y z
N MET A 1 9.34 11.52 6.37
CA MET A 1 10.35 10.59 6.93
C MET A 1 9.74 9.20 6.93
N LYS A 2 10.51 8.18 6.60
CA LYS A 2 10.02 6.78 6.55
C LYS A 2 9.82 6.27 7.97
N LYS A 3 8.67 5.67 8.27
CA LYS A 3 8.41 5.00 9.55
C LYS A 3 8.75 3.53 9.41
N TYR A 4 9.04 2.86 10.52
CA TYR A 4 9.44 1.46 10.54
C TYR A 4 8.65 0.72 11.61
N MET A 5 8.11 -0.45 11.28
CA MET A 5 7.32 -1.27 12.19
C MET A 5 8.07 -2.54 12.54
N CYS A 6 8.14 -2.82 13.84
CA CYS A 6 8.64 -4.08 14.35
C CYS A 6 7.68 -5.20 13.95
N GLU A 7 8.18 -6.18 13.21
CA GLU A 7 7.39 -7.32 12.74
C GLU A 7 7.04 -8.31 13.88
N VAL A 8 7.71 -8.18 15.03
CA VAL A 8 7.52 -9.07 16.18
C VAL A 8 6.41 -8.58 17.11
N CYS A 9 6.33 -7.26 17.36
CA CYS A 9 5.39 -6.70 18.33
C CYS A 9 4.49 -5.58 17.78
N GLY A 10 4.70 -5.13 16.55
CA GLY A 10 3.92 -4.07 15.92
C GLY A 10 4.29 -2.63 16.34
N TYR A 11 5.35 -2.44 17.14
CA TYR A 11 5.84 -1.10 17.50
C TYR A 11 6.27 -0.33 16.26
N VAL A 12 5.80 0.93 16.12
CA VAL A 12 6.17 1.80 15.00
C VAL A 12 7.17 2.86 15.48
N TYR A 13 8.38 2.80 14.96
CA TYR A 13 9.36 3.87 15.09
C TYR A 13 9.03 5.02 14.13
N ASP A 14 8.73 6.19 14.68
CA ASP A 14 8.53 7.43 13.93
C ASP A 14 9.75 8.35 14.13
N PRO A 15 10.57 8.59 13.08
CA PRO A 15 11.69 9.51 13.18
C PRO A 15 11.31 10.92 13.65
N ALA A 16 10.09 11.38 13.42
CA ALA A 16 9.64 12.70 13.88
C ALA A 16 9.48 12.76 15.41
N VAL A 17 9.27 11.62 16.06
CA VAL A 17 9.16 11.49 17.52
C VAL A 17 10.47 11.02 18.14
N GLY A 18 11.19 10.14 17.45
CA GLY A 18 12.36 9.44 18.00
C GLY A 18 11.95 8.44 19.08
N ASP A 19 12.90 8.10 19.95
CA ASP A 19 12.72 7.22 21.10
C ASP A 19 13.47 7.84 22.30
N ILE A 20 12.87 8.92 22.83
CA ILE A 20 13.49 9.81 23.82
C ILE A 20 13.81 9.06 25.12
N GLU A 21 12.97 8.09 25.49
CA GLU A 21 13.16 7.27 26.69
C GLU A 21 14.43 6.42 26.63
N HIS A 22 14.86 6.03 25.42
CA HIS A 22 16.08 5.27 25.16
C HIS A 22 17.19 6.12 24.55
N GLY A 23 17.11 7.45 24.68
CA GLY A 23 18.16 8.39 24.28
C GLY A 23 18.22 8.71 22.79
N ILE A 24 17.18 8.36 22.02
CA ILE A 24 17.06 8.71 20.60
C ILE A 24 16.20 9.97 20.45
N PRO A 25 16.76 11.13 20.07
CA PRO A 25 15.98 12.35 19.94
C PRO A 25 15.06 12.32 18.71
N ALA A 26 14.00 13.13 18.78
CA ALA A 26 13.18 13.45 17.62
C ALA A 26 14.03 13.97 16.45
N GLY A 27 13.67 13.57 15.24
CA GLY A 27 14.39 13.84 14.01
C GLY A 27 15.43 12.77 13.63
N THR A 28 15.65 11.74 14.46
CA THR A 28 16.64 10.69 14.17
C THR A 28 16.07 9.70 13.14
N PRO A 29 16.63 9.58 11.92
CA PRO A 29 16.16 8.58 10.96
C PRO A 29 16.50 7.16 11.44
N PHE A 30 15.69 6.17 11.06
CA PHE A 30 15.88 4.77 11.47
C PHE A 30 17.27 4.22 11.08
N GLU A 31 17.77 4.63 9.91
CA GLU A 31 19.12 4.29 9.42
C GLU A 31 20.25 4.86 10.29
N SER A 32 19.97 5.90 11.08
CA SER A 32 20.93 6.52 12.00
C SER A 32 20.81 6.01 13.44
N LEU A 33 19.91 5.05 13.70
CA LEU A 33 19.83 4.41 15.01
C LEU A 33 21.12 3.60 15.30
N PRO A 34 21.61 3.57 16.55
CA PRO A 34 22.74 2.71 16.94
C PRO A 34 22.50 1.23 16.56
N GLU A 35 23.55 0.47 16.28
CA GLU A 35 23.44 -0.98 16.00
C GLU A 35 22.87 -1.77 17.18
N ASP A 36 23.24 -1.38 18.41
CA ASP A 36 22.73 -1.95 19.66
C ASP A 36 21.34 -1.43 20.06
N TRP A 37 20.69 -0.57 19.27
CA TRP A 37 19.33 -0.15 19.58
C TRP A 37 18.38 -1.33 19.36
N LEU A 38 17.55 -1.60 20.37
CA LEU A 38 16.59 -2.68 20.39
C LEU A 38 15.17 -2.09 20.45
N CYS A 39 14.21 -2.81 19.89
CA CYS A 39 12.80 -2.49 19.99
C CYS A 39 12.40 -2.30 21.46
N PRO A 40 11.95 -1.11 21.90
CA PRO A 40 11.65 -0.86 23.31
C PRO A 40 10.65 -1.83 23.94
N PRO A 41 9.60 -2.28 23.22
CA PRO A 41 8.62 -3.18 23.81
C PRO A 41 9.06 -4.66 23.89
N CYS A 42 9.89 -5.14 22.98
CA CYS A 42 10.18 -6.58 22.86
C CYS A 42 11.67 -6.96 22.79
N GLY A 43 12.58 -6.00 22.70
CA GLY A 43 14.02 -6.20 22.77
C GLY A 43 14.65 -6.83 21.51
N VAL A 44 13.93 -6.92 20.39
CA VAL A 44 14.51 -7.43 19.14
C VAL A 44 15.32 -6.35 18.41
N SER A 45 16.30 -6.78 17.63
CA SER A 45 17.17 -5.90 16.85
C SER A 45 16.42 -5.20 15.71
N LYS A 46 17.06 -4.16 15.14
CA LYS A 46 16.57 -3.39 13.98
C LYS A 46 16.29 -4.25 12.76
N ASP A 47 16.92 -5.42 12.64
CA ASP A 47 16.73 -6.37 11.53
C ASP A 47 15.29 -6.93 11.46
N HIS A 48 14.53 -6.82 12.56
CA HIS A 48 13.13 -7.22 12.64
C HIS A 48 12.16 -6.05 12.39
N PHE A 49 12.64 -4.95 11.82
CA PHE A 49 11.81 -3.84 11.41
C PHE A 49 11.70 -3.77 9.90
N SER A 50 10.47 -3.62 9.44
CA SER A 50 10.16 -3.33 8.04
C SER A 50 9.72 -1.89 7.90
N GLU A 51 10.11 -1.25 6.79
CA GLU A 51 9.59 0.07 6.46
C GLU A 51 8.06 -0.01 6.43
N VAL A 52 7.40 0.86 7.19
CA VAL A 52 5.98 1.13 6.98
C VAL A 52 5.90 1.90 5.68
N VAL A 53 5.92 1.13 4.61
CA VAL A 53 5.30 1.55 3.36
C VAL A 53 3.86 1.80 3.75
N GLU A 54 3.51 3.09 3.81
CA GLU A 54 2.12 3.49 3.75
C GLU A 54 1.62 3.02 2.39
N HIS A 55 1.32 1.72 2.27
CA HIS A 55 0.28 1.24 1.40
C HIS A 55 -0.95 1.95 1.93
N ASN A 56 -1.16 3.16 1.43
CA ASN A 56 -2.43 3.82 1.43
C ASN A 56 -3.40 2.80 0.82
N THR A 57 -3.97 1.94 1.67
CA THR A 57 -5.14 1.12 1.37
C THR A 57 -6.37 2.03 1.40
N SER A 58 -6.19 3.24 0.88
CA SER A 58 -7.11 4.33 0.66
C SER A 58 -6.58 4.88 -0.66
N GLU A 59 -7.30 4.67 -1.76
CA GLU A 59 -6.94 5.04 -3.14
C GLU A 59 -6.21 4.00 -4.02
N LYS A 60 -6.43 2.69 -3.81
CA LYS A 60 -6.38 1.83 -5.02
C LYS A 60 -7.63 2.12 -5.84
N ASP A 61 -7.46 2.68 -7.03
CA ASP A 61 -8.50 2.90 -8.04
C ASP A 61 -9.01 1.56 -8.62
N LEU A 62 -9.45 0.63 -7.75
CA LEU A 62 -10.02 -0.63 -8.17
C LEU A 62 -11.48 -0.44 -8.55
N TYR A 63 -11.88 -1.04 -9.66
CA TYR A 63 -13.25 -1.00 -10.13
C TYR A 63 -13.81 -2.41 -10.19
N VAL A 64 -14.93 -2.64 -9.52
CA VAL A 64 -15.59 -3.94 -9.49
C VAL A 64 -16.77 -3.94 -10.43
N CYS A 65 -16.85 -4.95 -11.30
CA CYS A 65 -18.02 -5.22 -12.10
C CYS A 65 -19.14 -5.73 -11.18
N GLU A 66 -20.24 -5.00 -11.10
CA GLU A 66 -21.38 -5.35 -10.24
C GLU A 66 -22.16 -6.57 -10.74
N VAL A 67 -21.93 -6.97 -12.00
CA VAL A 67 -22.60 -8.13 -12.61
C VAL A 67 -21.93 -9.45 -12.23
N CYS A 68 -20.59 -9.51 -12.25
CA CYS A 68 -19.84 -10.75 -12.06
C CYS A 68 -18.76 -10.71 -10.97
N GLY A 69 -18.49 -9.54 -10.38
CA GLY A 69 -17.46 -9.36 -9.35
C GLY A 69 -16.03 -9.25 -9.87
N TYR A 70 -15.82 -9.23 -11.19
CA TYR A 70 -14.49 -8.98 -11.76
C TYR A 70 -13.92 -7.65 -11.27
N VAL A 71 -12.65 -7.64 -10.87
CA VAL A 71 -11.97 -6.44 -10.37
C VAL A 71 -10.97 -5.98 -11.41
N TYR A 72 -11.20 -4.80 -11.95
CA TYR A 72 -10.23 -4.07 -12.75
C TYR A 72 -9.24 -3.34 -11.82
N ASP A 73 -7.96 -3.66 -11.96
CA ASP A 73 -6.86 -2.96 -11.31
C ASP A 73 -6.07 -2.18 -12.37
N PRO A 74 -6.10 -0.83 -12.35
CA PRO A 74 -5.30 0.01 -13.24
C PRO A 74 -3.82 -0.35 -13.25
N ALA A 75 -3.25 -0.77 -12.12
CA ALA A 75 -1.83 -1.15 -12.05
C ALA A 75 -1.51 -2.39 -12.87
N VAL A 76 -2.50 -3.26 -13.11
CA VAL A 76 -2.38 -4.47 -13.93
C VAL A 76 -2.87 -4.24 -15.36
N GLY A 77 -3.93 -3.45 -15.53
CA GLY A 77 -4.63 -3.30 -16.81
C GLY A 77 -5.38 -4.58 -17.22
N ASP A 78 -5.67 -4.68 -18.51
CA ASP A 78 -6.30 -5.83 -19.16
C ASP A 78 -5.62 -6.08 -20.52
N VAL A 79 -4.36 -6.51 -20.45
CA VAL A 79 -3.46 -6.58 -21.60
C VAL A 79 -3.98 -7.54 -22.68
N GLU A 80 -4.63 -8.63 -22.28
CA GLU A 80 -5.22 -9.61 -23.21
C GLU A 80 -6.35 -8.99 -24.06
N HIS A 81 -7.04 -7.98 -23.53
CA HIS A 81 -8.10 -7.26 -24.22
C HIS A 81 -7.69 -5.82 -24.58
N GLY A 82 -6.39 -5.57 -24.67
CA GLY A 82 -5.83 -4.33 -25.25
C GLY A 82 -5.73 -3.14 -24.31
N ILE A 83 -5.90 -3.33 -22.99
CA ILE A 83 -5.73 -2.27 -21.99
C ILE A 83 -4.37 -2.45 -21.29
N PRO A 84 -3.37 -1.59 -21.52
CA PRO A 84 -2.06 -1.76 -20.90
C PRO A 84 -2.10 -1.54 -19.39
N ALA A 85 -1.13 -2.12 -18.68
CA ALA A 85 -0.88 -1.83 -17.28
C ALA A 85 -0.62 -0.32 -17.06
N GLY A 86 -1.19 0.23 -16.00
CA GLY A 86 -1.18 1.65 -15.67
C GLY A 86 -2.35 2.46 -16.25
N THR A 87 -3.25 1.86 -17.06
CA THR A 87 -4.38 2.59 -17.65
C THR A 87 -5.41 2.94 -16.58
N PRO A 88 -5.76 4.20 -16.36
CA PRO A 88 -6.86 4.56 -15.46
C PRO A 88 -8.21 4.10 -16.02
N PHE A 89 -9.14 3.68 -15.16
CA PHE A 89 -10.49 3.27 -15.62
C PHE A 89 -11.22 4.36 -16.42
N ALA A 90 -10.96 5.63 -16.10
CA ALA A 90 -11.50 6.78 -16.83
C ALA A 90 -11.01 6.86 -18.29
N GLU A 91 -9.82 6.34 -18.59
CA GLU A 91 -9.19 6.40 -19.93
C GLU A 91 -9.52 5.18 -20.81
N ILE A 92 -10.09 4.13 -20.24
CA ILE A 92 -10.55 2.96 -21.01
C ILE A 92 -11.65 3.39 -22.00
N SER A 93 -11.62 2.89 -23.24
CA SER A 93 -12.69 3.12 -24.22
C SER A 93 -14.07 2.71 -23.69
N GLU A 94 -15.13 3.45 -24.03
CA GLU A 94 -16.52 3.08 -23.71
C GLU A 94 -16.96 1.76 -24.38
N GLU A 95 -16.22 1.32 -25.41
CA GLU A 95 -16.44 0.05 -26.10
C GLU A 95 -15.85 -1.16 -25.37
N TRP A 96 -14.96 -0.93 -24.39
CA TRP A 96 -14.42 -2.02 -23.57
C TRP A 96 -15.54 -2.56 -22.67
N VAL A 97 -15.57 -3.88 -22.57
CA VAL A 97 -16.53 -4.62 -21.76
C VAL A 97 -15.79 -5.51 -20.77
N CYS A 98 -16.42 -5.77 -19.63
CA CYS A 98 -15.95 -6.71 -18.64
C CYS A 98 -15.65 -8.07 -19.29
N PRO A 99 -14.39 -8.54 -19.34
CA PRO A 99 -14.04 -9.74 -20.10
C PRO A 99 -14.81 -11.00 -19.69
N PRO A 100 -15.10 -11.23 -18.39
CA PRO A 100 -15.86 -12.40 -17.99
C PRO A 100 -17.35 -12.40 -18.38
N CYS A 101 -17.99 -11.23 -18.54
CA CYS A 101 -19.46 -11.17 -18.66
C CYS A 101 -19.99 -10.26 -19.77
N GLY A 102 -19.14 -9.49 -20.46
CA GLY A 102 -19.53 -8.57 -21.51
C GLY A 102 -20.28 -7.32 -21.03
N ALA A 103 -20.40 -7.09 -19.71
CA ALA A 103 -21.01 -5.87 -19.18
C ALA A 103 -20.17 -4.63 -19.53
N GLY A 104 -20.83 -3.57 -19.99
CA GLY A 104 -20.15 -2.30 -20.30
C GLY A 104 -19.59 -1.60 -19.07
N LYS A 105 -18.74 -0.58 -19.29
CA LYS A 105 -18.11 0.22 -18.23
C LYS A 105 -19.10 0.82 -17.21
N ASN A 106 -20.35 1.04 -17.60
CA ASN A 106 -21.40 1.56 -16.73
C ASN A 106 -21.82 0.59 -15.61
N HIS A 107 -21.34 -0.65 -15.62
CA HIS A 107 -21.58 -1.66 -14.57
C HIS A 107 -20.38 -1.81 -13.61
N PHE A 108 -19.43 -0.89 -13.64
CA PHE A 108 -18.29 -0.89 -12.74
C PHE A 108 -18.42 0.21 -11.68
N SER A 109 -18.19 -0.19 -10.44
CA SER A 109 -18.18 0.71 -9.28
C SER A 109 -16.78 0.79 -8.70
N LYS A 110 -16.32 2.02 -8.39
CA LYS A 110 -15.05 2.24 -7.70
C LYS A 110 -15.15 1.65 -6.29
N MET A 111 -14.24 0.74 -5.95
CA MET A 111 -14.12 0.20 -4.60
C MET A 111 -13.67 1.31 -3.65
N LYS A 112 -14.40 1.45 -2.54
CA LYS A 112 -14.02 2.30 -1.41
C LYS A 112 -13.65 1.37 -0.27
N PHE A 113 -12.41 1.47 0.21
CA PHE A 113 -11.94 0.76 1.40
C PHE A 113 -12.18 1.62 2.64
#